data_AF-R7HZ74-F1
#
_entry.id   AF-R7HZ74-F1
#
_cell.length_a   1.000
_cell.length_b   1.000
_cell.length_c   1.000
_cell.angle_alpha   90.00
_cell.angle_beta   90.00
_cell.angle_gamma   90.00
#
_symmetry.space_group_name_H-M   'P 1'
#
loop_
_entity.id
_entity.type
_entity.pdbx_description
1 polymer ?
#
loop_
_entity_poly.entity_id
_entity_poly.type
_entity_poly.pdbx_seq_one_letter_code
_entity_poly.pdbx_strand_id
1 'polypeptide(L)'
;MKLLYREKGYKEMGRKVACTMCLIGLLALSGCGGSSHLKMDTVEQDTMYLGKNGKIELVNVEKFDKDYYSKSELKAYIKQTIAEYEETKDSGEVSMDSFSVNNKIAKVLLTFDSVDTYKAFQGEEFQVIPAEEVEDNLVLPDTFVDAEKDTKVDKETVLKNKELKFLIVEEALSIQLEGTIKYYSEANLTGDNLIQTTGKKRAVIVYQ
;
A
#
# COMPACT_ATOMS: atom_id res chain seq x y z
N MET A 1 7.88 -29.91 15.71
CA MET A 1 7.64 -28.69 16.51
C MET A 1 8.35 -27.45 15.97
N LYS A 2 9.68 -27.47 15.71
CA LYS A 2 10.41 -26.30 15.14
C LYS A 2 9.87 -25.79 13.79
N LEU A 3 9.47 -26.68 12.87
CA LEU A 3 8.87 -26.30 11.58
C LEU A 3 7.54 -25.56 11.76
N LEU A 4 6.66 -26.05 12.64
CA LEU A 4 5.40 -25.38 12.96
C LEU A 4 5.60 -24.01 13.61
N TYR A 5 6.64 -23.84 14.44
CA TYR A 5 7.00 -22.52 14.99
C TYR A 5 7.56 -21.57 13.93
N ARG A 6 8.27 -22.09 12.92
CA ARG A 6 8.81 -21.30 11.79
C ARG A 6 7.71 -20.89 10.83
N GLU A 7 6.82 -21.80 10.43
CA GLU A 7 5.63 -21.46 9.63
C GLU A 7 4.71 -20.49 10.37
N LYS A 8 4.45 -20.70 11.68
CA LYS A 8 3.74 -19.70 12.48
C LYS A 8 4.49 -18.39 12.52
N GLY A 9 5.81 -18.39 12.61
CA GLY A 9 6.64 -17.19 12.55
C GLY A 9 6.55 -16.46 11.21
N TYR A 10 6.49 -17.19 10.09
CA TYR A 10 6.31 -16.62 8.75
C TYR A 10 4.89 -16.14 8.50
N LYS A 11 3.87 -16.84 9.00
CA LYS A 11 2.48 -16.37 8.98
C LYS A 11 2.26 -15.17 9.91
N GLU A 12 2.86 -15.18 11.09
CA GLU A 12 2.86 -14.03 12.00
C GLU A 12 3.59 -12.85 11.37
N MET A 13 4.74 -13.07 10.73
CA MET A 13 5.46 -12.03 10.00
C MET A 13 4.65 -11.54 8.81
N GLY A 14 4.03 -12.41 8.00
CA GLY A 14 3.15 -12.04 6.88
C GLY A 14 1.85 -11.35 7.32
N ARG A 15 1.29 -11.70 8.49
CA ARG A 15 0.15 -11.00 9.08
C ARG A 15 0.56 -9.68 9.76
N LYS A 16 1.83 -9.58 10.19
CA LYS A 16 2.47 -8.35 10.68
C LYS A 16 2.94 -7.45 9.54
N VAL A 17 3.25 -7.99 8.36
CA VAL A 17 3.48 -7.25 7.10
C VAL A 17 2.23 -6.42 6.77
N ALA A 18 1.03 -6.93 7.05
CA ALA A 18 -0.22 -6.18 6.91
C ALA A 18 -0.55 -5.23 8.10
N CYS A 19 0.21 -5.25 9.21
CA CYS A 19 -0.20 -4.60 10.47
C CYS A 19 0.91 -3.86 11.25
N THR A 20 2.17 -3.84 10.81
CA THR A 20 3.26 -3.33 11.66
C THR A 20 3.53 -1.85 11.44
N MET A 21 2.81 -1.09 12.26
CA MET A 21 3.08 0.28 12.65
C MET A 21 4.57 0.49 13.03
N CYS A 22 5.37 1.00 12.10
CA CYS A 22 6.67 1.60 12.40
C CYS A 22 6.55 3.13 12.28
N LEU A 23 6.12 3.76 13.38
CA LEU A 23 6.30 5.19 13.65
C LEU A 23 7.80 5.50 13.77
N ILE A 24 8.51 5.67 12.65
CA ILE A 24 9.85 6.28 12.64
C ILE A 24 9.96 7.27 11.48
N GLY A 25 9.81 8.54 11.84
CA GLY A 25 10.69 9.63 11.42
C GLY A 25 10.69 10.03 9.94
N LEU A 26 10.05 11.19 9.69
CA LEU A 26 10.40 12.18 8.66
C LEU A 26 11.73 11.90 7.94
N LEU A 27 11.67 11.21 6.81
CA LEU A 27 12.70 11.33 5.79
C LEU A 27 12.00 11.83 4.54
N ALA A 28 12.28 13.10 4.24
CA ALA A 28 11.94 13.72 2.98
C ALA A 28 12.53 12.87 1.86
N LEU A 29 11.69 12.09 1.20
CA LEU A 29 12.00 11.56 -0.12
C LEU A 29 11.90 12.75 -1.07
N SER A 30 13.01 13.46 -1.26
CA SER A 30 13.17 14.35 -2.42
C SER A 30 13.23 13.49 -3.68
N GLY A 31 12.05 13.07 -4.15
CA GLY A 31 11.84 12.36 -5.41
C GLY A 31 11.67 13.35 -6.57
N CYS A 32 12.75 14.04 -6.93
CA CYS A 32 12.82 14.69 -8.24
C CYS A 32 13.00 13.59 -9.30
N GLY A 33 11.95 13.27 -10.07
CA GLY A 33 12.09 12.60 -11.37
C GLY A 33 11.29 11.31 -11.55
N GLY A 34 10.06 11.48 -12.03
CA GLY A 34 9.38 10.68 -13.08
C GLY A 34 9.86 9.26 -13.34
N SER A 35 9.89 8.40 -12.33
CA SER A 35 10.03 6.96 -12.52
C SER A 35 8.70 6.32 -12.13
N SER A 36 8.06 5.65 -13.07
CA SER A 36 6.80 4.90 -12.93
C SER A 36 6.93 3.60 -12.11
N HIS A 37 8.03 3.46 -11.35
CA HIS A 37 8.44 2.23 -10.68
C HIS A 37 9.11 2.52 -9.34
N LEU A 38 8.82 1.71 -8.33
CA LEU A 38 9.51 1.75 -7.03
C LEU A 38 10.92 1.15 -7.15
N LYS A 39 11.88 1.81 -6.49
CA LYS A 39 13.23 1.27 -6.29
C LYS A 39 13.32 0.73 -4.87
N MET A 40 13.31 -0.60 -4.72
CA MET A 40 13.33 -1.28 -3.40
C MET A 40 14.46 -0.76 -2.49
N ASP A 41 15.60 -0.40 -3.07
CA ASP A 41 16.81 0.10 -2.43
C ASP A 41 16.61 1.44 -1.73
N THR A 42 15.70 2.28 -2.23
CA THR A 42 15.47 3.66 -1.75
C THR A 42 14.32 3.76 -0.76
N VAL A 43 13.62 2.66 -0.53
CA VAL A 43 12.41 2.60 0.28
C VAL A 43 12.74 2.05 1.67
N GLU A 44 12.44 2.81 2.72
CA GLU A 44 12.80 2.45 4.10
C GLU A 44 11.60 1.99 4.95
N GLN A 45 10.39 2.05 4.40
CA GLN A 45 9.14 1.63 5.02
C GLN A 45 8.19 1.09 3.95
N ASP A 46 7.11 0.43 4.35
CA ASP A 46 6.11 -0.07 3.41
C ASP A 46 5.61 1.05 2.49
N THR A 47 5.86 0.86 1.19
CA THR A 47 5.62 1.89 0.17
C THR A 47 4.93 1.28 -1.03
N MET A 48 3.84 1.91 -1.42
CA MET A 48 3.03 1.54 -2.56
C MET A 48 3.16 2.60 -3.65
N TYR A 49 3.28 2.16 -4.91
CA TYR A 49 2.99 2.96 -6.09
C TYR A 49 1.66 2.49 -6.68
N LEU A 50 0.75 3.42 -6.96
CA LEU A 50 -0.50 3.14 -7.66
C LEU A 50 -0.52 3.90 -8.99
N GLY A 51 -0.45 3.15 -10.09
CA GLY A 51 -0.48 3.66 -11.45
C GLY A 51 -1.89 4.06 -11.90
N LYS A 52 -1.98 4.92 -12.93
CA LYS A 52 -3.26 5.39 -13.46
C LYS A 52 -4.16 4.27 -13.99
N ASN A 53 -3.55 3.20 -14.48
CA ASN A 53 -4.20 1.99 -15.00
C ASN A 53 -4.57 0.98 -13.89
N GLY A 54 -4.34 1.31 -12.62
CA GLY A 54 -4.60 0.41 -11.49
C GLY A 54 -3.49 -0.58 -11.19
N LYS A 55 -2.37 -0.57 -11.94
CA LYS A 55 -1.18 -1.36 -11.60
C LYS A 55 -0.64 -0.90 -10.24
N ILE A 56 -0.30 -1.84 -9.38
CA ILE A 56 0.29 -1.58 -8.07
C ILE A 56 1.69 -2.16 -7.99
N GLU A 57 2.62 -1.40 -7.43
CA GLU A 57 3.90 -1.91 -6.95
C GLU A 57 3.96 -1.70 -5.44
N LEU A 58 4.31 -2.74 -4.68
CA LEU A 58 4.40 -2.68 -3.23
C LEU A 58 5.79 -3.16 -2.80
N VAL A 59 6.53 -2.28 -2.13
CA VAL A 59 7.71 -2.67 -1.37
C VAL A 59 7.30 -2.84 0.08
N ASN A 60 7.36 -4.07 0.60
CA ASN A 60 7.28 -4.32 2.04
C ASN A 60 8.68 -4.34 2.65
N VAL A 61 8.85 -3.70 3.80
CA VAL A 61 10.11 -3.55 4.54
C VAL A 61 9.91 -4.04 5.96
N GLU A 62 10.56 -5.15 6.29
CA GLU A 62 10.32 -5.84 7.55
C GLU A 62 11.58 -6.13 8.35
N LYS A 63 11.42 -6.12 9.67
CA LYS A 63 12.51 -6.48 10.57
C LYS A 63 12.77 -7.98 10.51
N PHE A 64 13.98 -8.34 10.10
CA PHE A 64 14.46 -9.71 9.95
C PHE A 64 15.60 -9.98 10.94
N ASP A 65 15.35 -9.78 12.23
CA ASP A 65 16.37 -9.75 13.28
C ASP A 65 16.46 -11.01 14.15
N LYS A 66 15.62 -12.01 13.88
CA LYS A 66 15.56 -13.25 14.66
C LYS A 66 16.49 -14.30 14.08
N ASP A 67 17.31 -14.90 14.94
CA ASP A 67 18.32 -15.89 14.54
C ASP A 67 17.74 -17.17 13.93
N TYR A 68 16.45 -17.45 14.18
CA TYR A 68 15.76 -18.60 13.60
C TYR A 68 15.13 -18.31 12.22
N TYR A 69 15.17 -17.06 11.75
CA TYR A 69 14.67 -16.74 10.42
C TYR A 69 15.66 -17.17 9.33
N SER A 70 15.13 -17.80 8.28
CA SER A 70 15.89 -18.16 7.09
C SER A 70 15.44 -17.33 5.88
N LYS A 71 16.41 -16.70 5.20
CA LYS A 71 16.19 -15.94 3.96
C LYS A 71 15.59 -16.80 2.86
N SER A 72 16.10 -18.03 2.69
CA SER A 72 15.62 -18.94 1.64
C SER A 72 14.20 -19.41 1.91
N GLU A 73 13.84 -19.65 3.16
CA GLU A 73 12.50 -20.07 3.55
C GLU A 73 11.49 -18.92 3.44
N LEU A 74 11.86 -17.70 3.81
CA LEU A 74 11.00 -16.53 3.58
C LEU A 74 10.72 -16.36 2.07
N LYS A 75 11.76 -16.46 1.23
CA LYS A 75 11.59 -16.38 -0.22
C LYS A 75 10.70 -17.50 -0.76
N ALA A 76 10.88 -18.73 -0.26
CA ALA A 76 10.07 -19.87 -0.67
C ALA A 76 8.60 -19.68 -0.25
N TYR A 77 8.37 -19.20 0.97
CA TYR A 77 7.03 -18.88 1.48
C TYR A 77 6.32 -17.83 0.62
N ILE A 78 6.99 -16.73 0.28
CA ILE A 78 6.41 -15.69 -0.58
C ILE A 78 6.05 -16.26 -1.96
N LYS A 79 6.96 -17.01 -2.58
CA LYS A 79 6.71 -17.66 -3.88
C LYS A 79 5.56 -18.65 -3.83
N GLN A 80 5.48 -19.43 -2.76
CA GLN A 80 4.38 -20.38 -2.56
C GLN A 80 3.05 -19.64 -2.40
N THR A 81 3.02 -18.55 -1.63
CA THR A 81 1.80 -17.72 -1.45
C THR A 81 1.31 -17.17 -2.79
N ILE A 82 2.23 -16.68 -3.64
CA ILE A 82 1.90 -16.22 -5.00
C ILE A 82 1.37 -17.37 -5.85
N ALA A 83 2.03 -18.53 -5.85
CA ALA A 83 1.59 -19.68 -6.62
C ALA A 83 0.20 -20.19 -6.19
N GLU A 84 -0.06 -20.24 -4.88
CA GLU A 84 -1.36 -20.60 -4.31
C GLU A 84 -2.46 -19.61 -4.72
N TYR A 85 -2.14 -18.32 -4.77
CA TYR A 85 -3.05 -17.30 -5.30
C TYR A 85 -3.33 -17.51 -6.80
N GLU A 86 -2.30 -17.67 -7.62
CA GLU A 86 -2.44 -17.85 -9.07
C GLU A 86 -3.17 -19.15 -9.47
N GLU A 87 -3.14 -20.18 -8.62
CA GLU A 87 -3.95 -21.40 -8.82
C GLU A 87 -5.45 -21.11 -8.81
N THR A 88 -5.89 -20.04 -8.15
CA THR A 88 -7.31 -19.63 -8.11
C THR A 88 -7.77 -18.92 -9.38
N LYS A 89 -6.85 -18.56 -10.29
CA LYS A 89 -6.97 -18.02 -11.68
C LYS A 89 -7.99 -16.91 -12.00
N ASP A 90 -8.90 -16.58 -11.10
CA ASP A 90 -10.02 -15.68 -11.39
C ASP A 90 -9.73 -14.22 -11.02
N SER A 91 -8.54 -13.89 -10.50
CA SER A 91 -8.28 -12.59 -9.88
C SER A 91 -7.01 -11.83 -10.34
N GLY A 92 -6.37 -12.19 -11.46
CA GLY A 92 -5.24 -11.44 -12.05
C GLY A 92 -3.84 -11.98 -11.71
N GLU A 93 -2.78 -11.21 -11.99
CA GLU A 93 -1.36 -11.62 -11.88
C GLU A 93 -0.60 -10.91 -10.75
N VAL A 94 0.18 -11.68 -9.97
CA VAL A 94 1.07 -11.18 -8.93
C VAL A 94 2.50 -11.64 -9.19
N SER A 95 3.45 -10.71 -9.34
CA SER A 95 4.86 -11.05 -9.51
C SER A 95 5.71 -10.62 -8.32
N MET A 96 6.70 -11.44 -7.97
CA MET A 96 7.79 -11.03 -7.06
C MET A 96 8.99 -10.57 -7.88
N ASP A 97 9.11 -9.26 -8.04
CA ASP A 97 10.14 -8.64 -8.89
C ASP A 97 11.51 -8.64 -8.21
N SER A 98 11.54 -8.42 -6.89
CA SER A 98 12.78 -8.47 -6.13
C SER A 98 12.59 -8.91 -4.69
N PHE A 99 13.64 -9.48 -4.11
CA PHE A 99 13.67 -9.92 -2.72
C PHE A 99 15.10 -9.82 -2.17
N SER A 100 15.25 -9.17 -1.03
CA SER A 100 16.54 -9.01 -0.36
C SER A 100 16.42 -9.16 1.16
N VAL A 101 17.51 -9.57 1.78
CA VAL A 101 17.68 -9.48 3.24
C VAL A 101 19.08 -8.93 3.46
N ASN A 102 19.15 -7.71 3.99
CA ASN A 102 20.38 -6.97 4.24
C ASN A 102 20.27 -6.31 5.62
N ASN A 103 21.33 -6.30 6.42
CA ASN A 103 21.36 -5.64 7.73
C ASN A 103 20.17 -5.98 8.64
N LYS A 104 19.74 -7.26 8.66
CA LYS A 104 18.57 -7.73 9.43
C LYS A 104 17.25 -7.06 9.04
N ILE A 105 17.14 -6.58 7.80
CA ILE A 105 15.90 -6.07 7.19
C ILE A 105 15.62 -6.91 5.95
N ALA A 106 14.41 -7.45 5.85
CA ALA A 106 13.90 -8.08 4.64
C ALA A 106 13.14 -7.04 3.83
N LYS A 107 13.39 -6.99 2.51
CA LYS A 107 12.59 -6.20 1.58
C LYS A 107 12.09 -7.11 0.46
N VAL A 108 10.83 -6.96 0.08
CA VAL A 108 10.25 -7.62 -1.10
C VAL A 108 9.54 -6.57 -1.93
N LEU A 109 9.75 -6.59 -3.25
CA LEU A 109 8.97 -5.84 -4.22
C LEU A 109 8.02 -6.80 -4.91
N LEU A 110 6.73 -6.54 -4.76
CA LEU A 110 5.65 -7.22 -5.45
C LEU A 110 5.00 -6.28 -6.46
N THR A 111 4.59 -6.82 -7.60
CA THR A 111 3.78 -6.13 -8.60
C THR A 111 2.44 -6.85 -8.73
N PHE A 112 1.37 -6.05 -8.79
CA PHE A 112 0.01 -6.48 -9.06
C PHE A 112 -0.46 -5.77 -10.33
N ASP A 113 -1.05 -6.51 -11.26
CA ASP A 113 -1.55 -5.96 -12.52
C ASP A 113 -2.76 -5.03 -12.34
N SER A 114 -3.53 -5.19 -11.26
CA SER A 114 -4.71 -4.37 -10.96
C SER A 114 -4.97 -4.17 -9.46
N VAL A 115 -5.84 -3.21 -9.13
CA VAL A 115 -6.36 -2.99 -7.78
C VAL A 115 -7.17 -4.19 -7.29
N ASP A 116 -7.94 -4.84 -8.16
CA ASP A 116 -8.73 -6.02 -7.79
C ASP A 116 -7.85 -7.22 -7.49
N THR A 117 -6.72 -7.35 -8.19
CA THR A 117 -5.68 -8.35 -7.88
C THR A 117 -5.09 -8.11 -6.50
N TYR A 118 -4.74 -6.86 -6.19
CA TYR A 118 -4.24 -6.49 -4.86
C TYR A 118 -5.25 -6.83 -3.77
N LYS A 119 -6.53 -6.47 -3.97
CA LYS A 119 -7.63 -6.77 -3.05
C LYS A 119 -7.83 -8.26 -2.85
N ALA A 120 -7.81 -9.04 -3.93
CA ALA A 120 -7.97 -10.48 -3.83
C ALA A 120 -6.77 -11.14 -3.12
N PHE A 121 -5.56 -10.58 -3.26
CA PHE A 121 -4.36 -11.08 -2.61
C PHE A 121 -4.26 -10.70 -1.12
N GLN A 122 -4.61 -9.45 -0.76
CA GLN A 122 -4.43 -8.91 0.60
C GLN A 122 -5.70 -8.88 1.45
N GLY A 123 -6.88 -8.65 0.83
CA GLY A 123 -8.16 -8.44 1.49
C GLY A 123 -8.92 -7.20 0.98
N GLU A 124 -10.14 -6.97 1.51
CA GLU A 124 -11.07 -5.92 1.02
C GLU A 124 -10.81 -4.50 1.56
N GLU A 125 -9.76 -4.30 2.37
CA GLU A 125 -9.46 -3.05 3.10
C GLU A 125 -8.78 -1.96 2.25
N PHE A 126 -8.51 -2.26 0.97
CA PHE A 126 -7.96 -1.34 -0.02
C PHE A 126 -8.94 -1.16 -1.17
N GLN A 127 -9.39 0.06 -1.46
CA GLN A 127 -10.37 0.30 -2.51
C GLN A 127 -10.05 1.55 -3.32
N VAL A 128 -10.25 1.48 -4.64
CA VAL A 128 -10.22 2.64 -5.53
C VAL A 128 -11.58 2.75 -6.19
N ILE A 129 -12.29 3.86 -5.94
CA ILE A 129 -13.67 4.06 -6.35
C ILE A 129 -13.76 5.38 -7.14
N PRO A 130 -14.20 5.38 -8.41
CA PRO A 130 -14.51 6.60 -9.15
C PRO A 130 -15.59 7.43 -8.45
N ALA A 131 -15.49 8.76 -8.47
CA ALA A 131 -16.44 9.66 -7.82
C ALA A 131 -17.88 9.55 -8.38
N GLU A 132 -18.03 9.04 -9.60
CA GLU A 132 -19.32 8.72 -10.21
C GLU A 132 -19.93 7.39 -9.72
N GLU A 133 -19.11 6.50 -9.15
CA GLU A 133 -19.51 5.18 -8.62
C GLU A 133 -19.66 5.17 -7.08
N VAL A 134 -19.47 6.32 -6.42
CA VAL A 134 -19.69 6.44 -4.98
C VAL A 134 -21.19 6.24 -4.68
N GLU A 135 -21.51 5.09 -4.09
CA GLU A 135 -22.85 4.73 -3.64
C GLU A 135 -23.25 5.43 -2.33
N ASP A 136 -24.56 5.62 -2.11
CA ASP A 136 -25.11 6.28 -0.91
C ASP A 136 -24.79 5.54 0.41
N ASN A 137 -24.50 4.23 0.35
CA ASN A 137 -24.16 3.39 1.50
C ASN A 137 -22.67 3.49 1.90
N LEU A 138 -21.81 4.07 1.06
CA LEU A 138 -20.39 4.20 1.32
C LEU A 138 -20.15 5.31 2.34
N VAL A 139 -19.68 4.93 3.52
CA VAL A 139 -19.38 5.88 4.59
C VAL A 139 -18.03 6.56 4.32
N LEU A 140 -18.10 7.77 3.75
CA LEU A 140 -16.96 8.67 3.58
C LEU A 140 -16.87 9.70 4.73
N PRO A 141 -15.68 10.24 5.02
CA PRO A 141 -15.51 11.35 5.95
C PRO A 141 -16.36 12.57 5.55
N ASP A 142 -16.91 13.28 6.53
CA ASP A 142 -17.71 14.49 6.28
C ASP A 142 -16.85 15.69 5.84
N THR A 143 -15.56 15.67 6.18
CA THR A 143 -14.63 16.74 5.82
C THR A 143 -13.32 16.19 5.30
N PHE A 144 -12.74 16.89 4.33
CA PHE A 144 -11.42 16.62 3.77
C PHE A 144 -10.52 17.86 3.89
N VAL A 145 -9.21 17.68 3.73
CA VAL A 145 -8.24 18.76 3.54
C VAL A 145 -7.99 18.94 2.05
N ASP A 146 -8.12 20.17 1.54
CA ASP A 146 -7.68 20.58 0.19
C ASP A 146 -6.16 20.59 0.15
N ALA A 147 -5.58 19.74 -0.71
CA ALA A 147 -4.13 19.52 -0.78
C ALA A 147 -3.34 20.75 -1.25
N GLU A 148 -3.97 21.66 -2.01
CA GLU A 148 -3.34 22.86 -2.54
C GLU A 148 -3.45 24.03 -1.54
N LYS A 149 -4.62 24.16 -0.89
CA LYS A 149 -4.92 25.29 -0.01
C LYS A 149 -4.63 25.04 1.46
N ASP A 150 -4.44 23.79 1.86
CA ASP A 150 -4.33 23.35 3.27
C ASP A 150 -5.53 23.84 4.13
N THR A 151 -6.74 23.70 3.58
CA THR A 151 -7.99 24.12 4.24
C THR A 151 -9.03 23.01 4.22
N LYS A 152 -9.97 23.04 5.16
CA LYS A 152 -11.05 22.04 5.22
C LYS A 152 -12.14 22.32 4.20
N VAL A 153 -12.62 21.26 3.56
CA VAL A 153 -13.75 21.26 2.62
C VAL A 153 -14.75 20.17 3.00
N ASP A 154 -16.05 20.39 2.73
CA ASP A 154 -17.09 19.39 2.94
C ASP A 154 -17.10 18.30 1.84
N LYS A 155 -17.57 17.12 2.22
CA LYS A 155 -17.72 15.94 1.35
C LYS A 155 -18.53 16.25 0.08
N GLU A 156 -19.62 17.01 0.21
CA GLU A 156 -20.51 17.35 -0.89
C GLU A 156 -19.79 18.16 -1.96
N THR A 157 -18.86 19.04 -1.56
CA THR A 157 -18.03 19.83 -2.47
C THR A 157 -17.00 18.97 -3.19
N VAL A 158 -16.40 17.99 -2.52
CA VAL A 158 -15.49 17.03 -3.16
C VAL A 158 -16.24 16.19 -4.22
N LEU A 159 -17.43 15.68 -3.88
CA LEU A 159 -18.24 14.80 -4.75
C LEU A 159 -18.86 15.50 -5.98
N LYS A 160 -18.78 16.84 -6.07
CA LYS A 160 -19.20 17.60 -7.27
C LYS A 160 -18.33 17.30 -8.49
N ASN A 161 -17.05 17.00 -8.28
CA ASN A 161 -16.16 16.65 -9.38
C ASN A 161 -16.18 15.13 -9.62
N LYS A 162 -16.83 14.72 -10.71
CA LYS A 162 -16.99 13.31 -11.08
C LYS A 162 -15.76 12.68 -11.73
N GLU A 163 -14.75 13.46 -12.08
CA GLU A 163 -13.48 12.96 -12.62
C GLU A 163 -12.51 12.47 -11.53
N LEU A 164 -12.85 12.67 -10.25
CA LEU A 164 -11.99 12.27 -9.14
C LEU A 164 -12.12 10.76 -8.85
N LYS A 165 -11.08 10.22 -8.21
CA LYS A 165 -11.05 8.87 -7.66
C LYS A 165 -10.81 8.92 -6.15
N PHE A 166 -11.47 8.03 -5.43
CA PHE A 166 -11.33 7.84 -3.99
C PHE A 166 -10.52 6.58 -3.73
N LEU A 167 -9.34 6.75 -3.14
CA LEU A 167 -8.54 5.68 -2.57
C LEU A 167 -8.86 5.56 -1.07
N ILE A 168 -9.33 4.40 -0.64
CA ILE A 168 -9.67 4.06 0.75
C ILE A 168 -8.67 3.04 1.26
N VAL A 169 -8.03 3.33 2.39
CA VAL A 169 -6.94 2.52 2.96
C VAL A 169 -7.03 2.49 4.48
N GLU A 170 -6.96 1.29 5.07
CA GLU A 170 -6.87 1.09 6.53
C GLU A 170 -5.50 0.59 7.00
N GLU A 171 -4.50 0.60 6.12
CA GLU A 171 -3.12 0.19 6.41
C GLU A 171 -2.21 1.41 6.63
N ALA A 172 -1.05 1.19 7.26
CA ALA A 172 -0.01 2.20 7.40
C ALA A 172 0.95 2.10 6.20
N LEU A 173 0.83 3.01 5.24
CA LEU A 173 1.56 2.98 3.98
C LEU A 173 2.09 4.36 3.60
N SER A 174 3.23 4.37 2.92
CA SER A 174 3.64 5.48 2.08
C SER A 174 3.13 5.24 0.67
N ILE A 175 2.24 6.09 0.16
CA ILE A 175 1.57 5.87 -1.12
C ILE A 175 2.01 6.95 -2.11
N GLN A 176 2.69 6.53 -3.16
CA GLN A 176 2.99 7.34 -4.33
C GLN A 176 1.89 7.12 -5.36
N LEU A 177 1.12 8.17 -5.65
CA LEU A 177 0.04 8.12 -6.62
C LEU A 177 0.53 8.61 -7.99
N GLU A 178 0.17 7.90 -9.05
CA GLU A 178 0.24 8.45 -10.40
C GLU A 178 -1.00 9.29 -10.66
N GLY A 179 -0.88 10.59 -10.41
CA GLY A 179 -2.00 11.52 -10.44
C GLY A 179 -1.71 12.72 -9.56
N THR A 180 -2.65 13.66 -9.52
CA THR A 180 -2.59 14.82 -8.62
C THR A 180 -3.49 14.56 -7.43
N ILE A 181 -2.94 14.63 -6.22
CA ILE A 181 -3.74 14.56 -4.99
C ILE A 181 -4.49 15.87 -4.84
N LYS A 182 -5.82 15.81 -4.75
CA LYS A 182 -6.69 16.99 -4.61
C LYS A 182 -7.19 17.16 -3.18
N TYR A 183 -7.55 16.05 -2.52
CA TYR A 183 -8.05 16.08 -1.15
C TYR A 183 -7.60 14.85 -0.36
N TYR A 184 -7.61 14.95 0.96
CA TYR A 184 -7.35 13.79 1.83
C TYR A 184 -8.00 13.91 3.21
N SER A 185 -8.18 12.77 3.88
CA SER A 185 -8.65 12.66 5.26
C SER A 185 -7.89 11.53 5.97
N GLU A 186 -7.56 11.75 7.25
CA GLU A 186 -6.81 10.80 8.10
C GLU A 186 -5.48 10.31 7.49
N ALA A 187 -4.84 11.18 6.69
CA ALA A 187 -3.56 10.97 6.04
C ALA A 187 -2.71 12.25 6.08
N ASN A 188 -1.42 12.15 5.75
CA ASN A 188 -0.50 13.29 5.71
C ASN A 188 0.13 13.41 4.32
N LEU A 189 -0.05 14.56 3.67
CA LEU A 189 0.65 14.88 2.43
C LEU A 189 2.12 15.15 2.73
N THR A 190 3.02 14.44 2.03
CA THR A 190 4.49 14.52 2.26
C THR A 190 5.27 14.85 0.99
N GLY A 191 4.59 14.96 -0.14
CA GLY A 191 5.07 15.48 -1.43
C GLY A 191 3.91 15.61 -2.41
N ASP A 192 4.14 16.16 -3.59
CA ASP A 192 3.08 16.49 -4.58
C ASP A 192 2.15 15.31 -4.91
N ASN A 193 2.71 14.10 -4.93
CA ASN A 193 1.99 12.86 -5.18
C ASN A 193 2.31 11.77 -4.15
N LEU A 194 2.83 12.15 -2.99
CA LEU A 194 3.23 11.24 -1.92
C LEU A 194 2.43 11.51 -0.65
N ILE A 195 1.69 10.51 -0.19
CA ILE A 195 0.81 10.61 0.97
C ILE A 195 1.03 9.44 1.93
N GLN A 196 0.97 9.71 3.23
CA GLN A 196 1.21 8.73 4.27
C GLN A 196 -0.06 8.46 5.09
N THR A 197 -0.42 7.19 5.21
CA THR A 197 -1.50 6.71 6.07
C THR A 197 -0.94 6.09 7.35
N THR A 198 -1.74 6.08 8.42
CA THR A 198 -1.26 5.60 9.74
C THR A 198 -1.75 4.20 10.11
N GLY A 199 -2.72 3.66 9.37
CA GLY A 199 -3.43 2.42 9.70
C GLY A 199 -4.25 2.46 11.00
N LYS A 200 -4.30 3.59 11.71
CA LYS A 200 -5.09 3.72 12.96
C LYS A 200 -6.57 3.96 12.71
N LYS A 201 -6.89 4.51 11.55
CA LYS A 201 -8.21 4.88 11.07
C LYS A 201 -8.20 4.72 9.56
N ARG A 202 -9.38 4.56 8.98
CA ARG A 202 -9.61 4.63 7.54
C ARG A 202 -9.20 5.98 7.00
N ALA A 203 -8.15 5.97 6.17
CA ALA A 203 -7.74 7.10 5.36
C ALA A 203 -8.52 7.12 4.05
N VAL A 204 -8.84 8.32 3.57
CA VAL A 204 -9.45 8.52 2.24
C VAL A 204 -8.65 9.58 1.50
N ILE A 205 -8.10 9.20 0.36
CA ILE A 205 -7.29 10.05 -0.52
C ILE A 205 -8.08 10.27 -1.81
N VAL A 206 -8.22 11.52 -2.23
CA VAL A 206 -8.97 11.89 -3.43
C VAL A 206 -8.03 12.51 -4.45
N TYR A 207 -7.98 11.93 -5.64
CA TYR A 207 -6.99 12.26 -6.65
C TYR A 207 -7.57 12.26 -8.07
N GLN A 208 -6.82 12.85 -9.01
CA GLN A 208 -7.12 12.91 -10.45
C GLN A 208 -5.97 12.33 -11.28
#